data_AF-A0A5E4BSN2-F1
#
_entry.id   AF-A0A5E4BSN2-F1
#
_cell.length_a   1.000
_cell.length_b   1.000
_cell.length_c   1.000
_cell.angle_alpha   90.00
_cell.angle_beta   90.00
_cell.angle_gamma   90.00
#
_symmetry.space_group_name_H-M   'P 1'
#
loop_
_entity.id
_entity.type
_entity.pdbx_description
1 polymer ?
#
loop_
_entity_poly.entity_id
_entity_poly.type
_entity_poly.pdbx_seq_one_letter_code
_entity_poly.pdbx_strand_id
1 'polypeptide(L)' 'MNQALTALSTTLMKLQRGIVNEHSKLRKADSPTASNLPKMGWRRRSAENDQWMASPSTNKHSDSEYKRTCV' A
#
# COMPACT_ATOMS: atom_id res chain seq x y z
N MET A 1 8.33 23.59 -3.43
CA MET A 1 7.91 22.17 -3.30
C MET A 1 9.12 21.35 -2.91
N ASN A 2 9.01 20.50 -1.88
CA ASN A 2 10.13 19.67 -1.43
C ASN A 2 10.31 18.48 -2.40
N GLN A 3 11.38 18.48 -3.18
CA GLN A 3 11.64 17.46 -4.20
C GLN A 3 11.77 16.04 -3.62
N ALA A 4 12.22 15.91 -2.37
CA ALA A 4 12.30 14.62 -1.69
C ALA A 4 10.90 14.04 -1.42
N LEU A 5 9.92 14.88 -1.06
CA LEU A 5 8.56 14.43 -0.79
C LEU A 5 7.86 13.97 -2.07
N THR A 6 8.04 14.70 -3.17
CA THR A 6 7.49 14.31 -4.48
C THR A 6 8.08 13.00 -4.99
N ALA A 7 9.35 12.71 -4.66
CA ALA A 7 10.00 11.46 -5.03
C ALA A 7 9.42 10.25 -4.29
N LEU A 8 8.74 10.45 -3.15
CA LEU A 8 8.08 9.42 -2.34
C LEU A 8 6.59 9.22 -2.69
N SER A 9 6.08 9.92 -3.70
CA SER A 9 4.66 9.83 -4.06
C SER A 9 4.27 8.44 -4.56
N THR A 10 3.25 7.85 -3.93
CA THR A 10 2.67 6.55 -4.36
C THR A 10 1.91 6.63 -5.68
N THR A 11 1.72 7.82 -6.25
CA THR A 11 1.22 7.98 -7.63
C THR A 11 2.26 7.58 -8.68
N LEU A 12 3.55 7.52 -8.30
CA LEU A 12 4.63 7.11 -9.20
C LEU A 12 4.64 5.59 -9.37
N MET A 13 4.44 5.12 -10.61
CA MET A 13 4.43 3.68 -10.92
C MET A 13 5.69 2.92 -10.49
N LYS A 14 6.86 3.60 -10.49
CA LYS A 14 8.12 3.03 -10.00
C LYS A 14 8.04 2.66 -8.53
N LEU A 15 7.45 3.53 -7.70
CA LEU A 15 7.25 3.27 -6.27
C LEU A 15 6.18 2.21 -6.03
N GLN A 16 5.05 2.27 -6.73
CA GLN A 16 4.01 1.25 -6.64
C GLN A 16 4.58 -0.16 -6.85
N ARG A 17 5.43 -0.30 -7.89
CA ARG A 17 6.12 -1.56 -8.18
C ARG A 17 7.13 -1.93 -7.11
N GLY A 18 7.94 -0.98 -6.63
CA GLY A 18 8.90 -1.20 -5.55
C GLY A 18 8.21 -1.71 -4.28
N ILE A 19 7.12 -1.04 -3.87
CA ILE A 19 6.30 -1.42 -2.72
C ILE A 19 5.78 -2.85 -2.89
N VAL A 20 5.18 -3.18 -4.03
CA VAL A 20 4.65 -4.54 -4.26
C VAL A 20 5.73 -5.60 -4.24
N ASN A 21 6.90 -5.31 -4.83
CA ASN A 21 8.02 -6.23 -4.88
C ASN A 21 8.59 -6.50 -3.49
N GLU A 22 8.83 -5.47 -2.68
CA GLU A 22 9.38 -5.64 -1.33
C GLU A 22 8.43 -6.44 -0.43
N HIS A 23 7.13 -6.13 -0.43
CA HIS A 23 6.16 -6.93 0.31
C HIS A 23 6.12 -8.38 -0.16
N SER A 24 6.24 -8.61 -1.47
CA SER A 24 6.24 -9.98 -2.02
C SER A 24 7.51 -10.74 -1.67
N LYS A 25 8.65 -10.06 -1.56
CA LYS A 25 9.91 -10.65 -1.07
C LYS A 25 9.79 -11.05 0.40
N LEU A 26 9.26 -10.17 1.24
CA LEU A 26 9.08 -10.42 2.66
C LEU A 26 8.12 -11.59 2.93
N ARG A 27 6.96 -11.63 2.24
CA ARG A 27 6.01 -12.75 2.39
C ARG A 27 6.60 -14.08 1.96
N LYS A 28 7.51 -14.11 0.97
CA LYS A 28 8.20 -15.34 0.54
C LYS A 28 9.28 -15.80 1.52
N ALA A 29 9.82 -14.90 2.33
CA ALA A 29 10.87 -15.19 3.30
C ALA A 29 10.31 -15.67 4.65
N ASP A 30 8.99 -15.82 4.76
CA ASP A 30 8.31 -16.22 6.00
C ASP A 30 8.60 -17.69 6.34
N SER A 31 8.88 -17.95 7.62
CA SER A 31 9.21 -19.28 8.14
C SER A 31 8.37 -19.60 9.38
N PRO A 32 7.60 -20.72 9.39
CA PRO A 32 7.55 -21.76 8.35
C PRO A 32 6.86 -21.27 7.07
N THR A 33 7.27 -21.83 5.93
CA THR A 33 6.74 -21.45 4.61
C THR A 33 5.22 -21.63 4.58
N ALA A 34 4.48 -20.53 4.45
CA ALA A 34 3.04 -20.61 4.29
C ALA A 34 2.68 -21.20 2.92
N SER A 35 1.80 -22.20 2.93
CA SER A 35 1.49 -23.07 1.80
C SER A 35 0.67 -22.41 0.68
N ASN A 36 0.01 -21.28 0.95
CA ASN A 36 -0.95 -20.66 0.03
C ASN A 36 -0.90 -19.12 -0.01
N LEU A 37 0.27 -18.51 0.22
CA LEU A 37 0.38 -17.04 0.22
C LEU A 37 0.03 -16.42 -1.15
N PRO A 38 -1.05 -15.63 -1.25
CA PRO A 38 -1.45 -15.02 -2.52
C PRO A 38 -0.43 -13.96 -2.95
N LYS A 39 -0.18 -13.83 -4.25
CA LYS A 39 0.71 -12.78 -4.77
C LYS A 39 0.06 -11.40 -4.58
N MET A 40 0.78 -10.47 -3.94
CA MET A 40 0.31 -9.11 -3.75
C MET A 40 0.34 -8.36 -5.08
N GLY A 41 -0.68 -7.54 -5.31
CA GLY A 41 -0.79 -6.65 -6.46
C GLY A 41 -1.15 -5.24 -6.01
N TRP A 42 -0.81 -4.25 -6.82
CA TRP A 42 -1.23 -2.87 -6.59
C TRP A 42 -2.71 -2.72 -6.92
N ARG A 43 -3.50 -2.16 -6.01
CA ARG A 43 -4.94 -1.95 -6.19
C ARG A 43 -5.28 -0.47 -6.14
N ARG A 44 -5.66 0.10 -7.29
CA ARG A 44 -5.94 1.54 -7.45
C ARG A 44 -6.93 2.09 -6.42
N ARG A 45 -8.09 1.43 -6.28
CA ARG A 45 -9.13 1.79 -5.31
C ARG A 45 -8.63 1.78 -3.84
N SER A 46 -7.66 0.94 -3.51
CA SER A 46 -7.05 0.96 -2.16
C SER A 46 -6.18 2.21 -2.00
N ALA A 47 -5.34 2.50 -2.99
CA ALA A 47 -4.46 3.66 -2.96
C ALA A 47 -5.23 5.00 -2.92
N GLU A 48 -6.35 5.10 -3.64
CA GLU A 48 -7.24 6.27 -3.60
C GLU A 48 -7.83 6.49 -2.21
N ASN A 49 -8.28 5.40 -1.57
CA ASN A 49 -8.82 5.43 -0.22
C ASN A 49 -7.75 5.79 0.83
N ASP A 50 -6.55 5.21 0.70
CA ASP A 50 -5.42 5.51 1.57
C ASP A 50 -4.99 6.99 1.42
N GLN A 51 -5.03 7.54 0.20
CA GLN A 51 -4.76 8.95 -0.05
C GLN A 51 -5.84 9.86 0.55
N TRP A 52 -7.12 9.48 0.44
CA TRP A 52 -8.22 10.22 1.07
C TRP A 52 -8.05 10.26 2.60
N MET A 53 -7.71 9.14 3.23
CA MET A 53 -7.45 9.06 4.67
C MET A 53 -6.17 9.79 5.11
N ALA A 54 -5.12 9.81 4.30
CA ALA A 54 -3.87 10.49 4.62
C ALA A 54 -3.98 12.02 4.51
N SER A 55 -4.87 12.52 3.65
CA SER A 55 -5.09 13.95 3.41
C SER A 55 -5.40 14.78 4.68
N PRO A 56 -6.34 14.37 5.56
CA PRO A 56 -6.63 15.11 6.79
C PRO A 56 -5.55 14.99 7.88
N SER A 57 -4.45 14.26 7.64
CA SER A 57 -3.27 14.21 8.52
C SER A 57 -3.57 13.85 9.98
N THR A 58 -4.60 13.03 10.20
CA THR A 58 -5.12 12.71 11.54
C THR A 58 -4.18 11.81 12.36
N ASN A 59 -3.16 11.23 11.73
CA ASN A 59 -2.22 10.24 12.30
C ASN A 59 -2.93 9.18 13.17
N LYS A 60 -4.07 8.69 12.65
CA LYS A 60 -4.92 7.69 13.30
C LYS A 60 -5.32 6.65 12.26
N HIS A 61 -5.59 5.44 12.72
CA HIS A 61 -6.18 4.42 11.85
C HIS A 61 -7.56 4.88 11.36
N SER A 62 -7.89 4.53 10.12
CA SER A 62 -9.24 4.66 9.60
C SER A 62 -10.18 3.66 10.27
N ASP A 63 -11.46 4.02 10.39
CA ASP A 63 -12.49 3.05 10.77
C ASP A 63 -12.59 1.95 9.71
N SER A 64 -13.00 0.75 10.12
CA SER A 64 -13.12 -0.41 9.23
C SER A 64 -14.03 -0.17 8.02
N GLU A 65 -15.01 0.70 8.17
CA GLU A 65 -15.92 1.12 7.11
C GLU A 65 -15.18 1.77 5.93
N TYR A 66 -14.17 2.59 6.23
CA TYR A 66 -13.31 3.24 5.24
C TYR A 66 -12.18 2.33 4.76
N LYS A 67 -12.10 1.06 5.15
CA LYS A 67 -11.11 0.10 4.61
C LYS A 67 -11.69 -0.78 3.51
N ARG A 68 -12.98 -0.61 3.19
CA ARG A 68 -13.64 -1.42 2.18
C ARG A 68 -13.23 -0.99 0.79
N THR A 69 -12.70 -1.95 0.06
CA THR A 69 -12.16 -1.78 -1.28
C THR A 69 -13.16 -2.20 -2.37
N CYS A 70 -14.29 -2.80 -1.99
CA CYS A 70 -15.47 -3.14 -2.80
C CYS A 70 -16.75 -3.10 -1.93
N VAL A 71 -17.88 -2.72 -2.54
CA VAL A 71 -19.10 -3.56 -2.52
C VAL A 71 -18.96 -4.51 -3.70
#